data_AF-A0A815MTT3-F1
#
_entry.id   AF-A0A815MTT3-F1
#
_cell.length_a   1.000
_cell.length_b   1.000
_cell.length_c   1.000
_cell.angle_alpha   90.00
_cell.angle_beta   90.00
_cell.angle_gamma   90.00
#
_symmetry.space_group_name_H-M   'P 1'
#
loop_
_entity.id
_entity.type
_entity.pdbx_description
1 polymer ?
#
loop_
_entity_poly.entity_id
_entity_poly.type
_entity_poly.pdbx_seq_one_letter_code
_entity_poly.pdbx_strand_id
1 'polypeptide(L)'
;MPRRYHSKAPTEIHVDKPEQLELAEHDSSILDLALAMDCTESMAPYIESAKNNTRAIFEEIVISEKSDVRLAFVEYRDHPPEDTTFVTRVHNFTNSVDEMKNWLDVCQADGGGGATRICILISDAPPHGLDRNGDNFPDGCPAGYDPLRIARDMAEHRITLYAVGVEPSIVPYRDFFMTIAYITGGQYVPMINAQLLAQVIVGGVREEITLERLMQNAEADIAREIQRAEEDGTDDRETATRINHYFTSRKTRTKQMRNKTGATSKTGEECYSKCAAMSEMQSKFKALEVENEELKEDANYELDEEDMNFEQAKRIVQKAKSRK
;
A
#
# COMPACT_ATOMS: atom_id res chain seq x y z
N MET A 1 -59.19 22.28 67.34
CA MET A 1 -58.31 22.82 66.30
C MET A 1 -56.91 22.22 66.44
N PRO A 2 -56.54 21.16 65.70
CA PRO A 2 -55.18 20.60 65.71
C PRO A 2 -54.32 21.18 64.58
N ARG A 3 -53.04 21.42 64.91
CA ARG A 3 -51.97 21.91 64.03
C ARG A 3 -51.64 20.91 62.91
N ARG A 4 -51.54 21.39 61.66
CA ARG A 4 -50.89 20.65 60.56
C ARG A 4 -49.49 21.22 60.34
N TYR A 5 -48.51 20.33 60.38
CA TYR A 5 -47.14 20.56 59.95
C TYR A 5 -47.10 20.66 58.42
N HIS A 6 -46.53 21.72 57.87
CA HIS A 6 -46.19 21.81 56.45
C HIS A 6 -44.72 21.45 56.25
N SER A 7 -44.46 20.36 55.53
CA SER A 7 -43.14 19.97 55.04
C SER A 7 -42.66 20.95 53.96
N LYS A 8 -41.48 21.53 54.11
CA LYS A 8 -40.80 22.27 53.05
C LYS A 8 -40.33 21.30 51.97
N ALA A 9 -40.60 21.63 50.70
CA ALA A 9 -40.06 20.92 49.55
C ALA A 9 -38.52 21.10 49.47
N PRO A 10 -37.77 20.11 48.98
CA PRO A 10 -36.32 20.21 48.84
C PRO A 10 -35.94 21.15 47.68
N THR A 11 -34.89 21.94 47.91
CA THR A 11 -34.25 22.85 46.95
C THR A 11 -33.63 22.06 45.80
N GLU A 12 -34.03 22.34 44.56
CA GLU A 12 -33.37 21.81 43.36
C GLU A 12 -31.92 22.33 43.28
N ILE A 13 -30.95 21.42 43.30
CA ILE A 13 -29.55 21.71 43.01
C ILE A 13 -29.41 21.72 41.49
N HIS A 14 -29.06 22.88 40.93
CA HIS A 14 -28.78 23.04 39.52
C HIS A 14 -27.46 22.33 39.20
N VAL A 15 -27.52 21.20 38.50
CA VAL A 15 -26.35 20.57 37.90
C VAL A 15 -26.27 21.08 36.47
N ASP A 16 -25.26 21.90 36.19
CA ASP A 16 -24.97 22.33 34.82
C ASP A 16 -24.79 21.10 33.94
N LYS A 17 -25.54 21.05 32.83
CA LYS A 17 -25.35 20.02 31.81
C LYS A 17 -23.90 20.13 31.32
N PRO A 18 -23.13 19.03 31.28
CA PRO A 18 -21.82 19.07 30.66
C PRO A 18 -22.00 19.51 29.21
N GLU A 19 -21.24 20.53 28.80
CA GLU A 19 -21.07 20.91 27.40
C GLU A 19 -20.79 19.64 26.61
N GLN A 20 -21.73 19.25 25.76
CA GLN A 20 -21.49 18.20 24.79
C GLN A 20 -20.44 18.75 23.84
N LEU A 21 -19.21 18.26 23.97
CA LEU A 21 -18.21 18.38 22.92
C LEU A 21 -18.87 17.93 21.61
N GLU A 22 -19.07 18.86 20.69
CA GLU A 22 -19.53 18.54 19.34
C GLU A 22 -18.61 17.48 18.77
N LEU A 23 -19.17 16.28 18.55
CA LEU A 23 -18.48 15.20 17.85
C LEU A 23 -18.14 15.74 16.46
N ALA A 24 -16.84 15.93 16.21
CA ALA A 24 -16.34 16.29 14.89
C ALA A 24 -16.92 15.33 13.85
N GLU A 25 -17.46 15.87 12.75
CA GLU A 25 -17.98 15.08 11.63
C GLU A 25 -16.98 13.97 11.27
N HIS A 26 -17.42 12.71 11.35
CA HIS A 26 -16.63 11.56 10.93
C HIS A 26 -16.56 11.56 9.41
N ASP A 27 -15.35 11.73 8.88
CA ASP A 27 -15.06 11.59 7.45
C ASP A 27 -15.14 10.09 7.11
N SER A 28 -16.28 9.65 6.55
CA SER A 28 -16.67 8.24 6.42
C SER A 28 -15.93 7.50 5.30
N SER A 29 -14.59 7.50 5.30
CA SER A 29 -13.79 6.66 4.41
C SER A 29 -13.37 5.37 5.12
N ILE A 30 -13.70 4.22 4.54
CA ILE A 30 -13.19 2.92 5.00
C ILE A 30 -11.79 2.73 4.39
N LEU A 31 -10.83 2.19 5.13
CA LEU A 31 -9.50 1.82 4.61
C LEU A 31 -9.34 0.30 4.71
N ASP A 32 -9.10 -0.36 3.58
CA ASP A 32 -8.75 -1.77 3.52
C ASP A 32 -7.25 -1.90 3.31
N LEU A 33 -6.54 -2.44 4.30
CA LEU A 33 -5.12 -2.69 4.21
C LEU A 33 -4.85 -4.20 4.31
N ALA A 34 -4.30 -4.77 3.25
CA ALA A 34 -3.86 -6.15 3.19
C ALA A 34 -2.32 -6.22 3.24
N LEU A 35 -1.78 -7.04 4.13
CA LEU A 35 -0.35 -7.31 4.20
C LEU A 35 -0.08 -8.72 3.66
N ALA A 36 0.68 -8.83 2.58
CA ALA A 36 1.17 -10.08 2.03
C ALA A 36 2.65 -10.26 2.37
N MET A 37 3.00 -11.37 3.00
CA MET A 37 4.34 -11.57 3.56
C MET A 37 4.93 -12.93 3.20
N ASP A 38 6.16 -12.89 2.71
CA ASP A 38 7.01 -14.07 2.54
C ASP A 38 7.32 -14.70 3.90
N CYS A 39 7.05 -16.01 4.01
CA CYS A 39 7.28 -16.79 5.21
C CYS A 39 8.25 -17.97 4.98
N THR A 40 9.10 -17.91 3.96
CA THR A 40 10.17 -18.90 3.72
C THR A 40 11.25 -18.87 4.81
N GLU A 41 12.14 -19.87 4.83
CA GLU A 41 13.17 -20.00 5.87
C GLU A 41 14.14 -18.81 5.91
N SER A 42 14.46 -18.21 4.76
CA SER A 42 15.33 -17.03 4.66
C SER A 42 14.75 -15.78 5.32
N MET A 43 13.43 -15.73 5.50
CA MET A 43 12.74 -14.66 6.23
C MET A 43 12.84 -14.81 7.75
N ALA A 44 13.32 -15.94 8.30
CA ALA A 44 13.45 -16.18 9.75
C ALA A 44 14.05 -15.02 10.58
N PRO A 45 15.15 -14.35 10.18
CA PRO A 45 15.70 -13.22 10.93
C PRO A 45 14.83 -11.96 10.87
N TYR A 46 13.94 -11.84 9.88
CA TYR A 46 13.08 -10.67 9.65
C TYR A 46 11.66 -10.87 10.16
N ILE A 47 11.19 -12.12 10.30
CA ILE A 47 9.79 -12.45 10.63
C ILE A 47 9.34 -11.85 11.96
N GLU A 48 10.14 -11.98 13.02
CA GLU A 48 9.76 -11.43 14.33
C GLU A 48 9.73 -9.90 14.31
N SER A 49 10.62 -9.28 13.53
CA SER A 49 10.59 -7.83 13.37
C SER A 49 9.40 -7.39 12.52
N ALA A 50 9.11 -8.06 11.40
CA ALA A 50 7.95 -7.79 10.58
C ALA A 50 6.66 -7.93 11.38
N LYS A 51 6.48 -9.01 12.17
CA LYS A 51 5.33 -9.18 13.07
C LYS A 51 5.20 -8.05 14.09
N ASN A 52 6.31 -7.65 14.74
CA ASN A 52 6.30 -6.57 15.73
C ASN A 52 6.00 -5.21 15.10
N ASN A 53 6.53 -4.94 13.91
CA ASN A 53 6.24 -3.70 13.18
C ASN A 53 4.80 -3.69 12.68
N THR A 54 4.31 -4.81 12.13
CA THR A 54 2.91 -5.00 11.76
C THR A 54 1.98 -4.68 12.94
N ARG A 55 2.29 -5.15 14.15
CA ARG A 55 1.55 -4.79 15.37
C ARG A 55 1.62 -3.29 15.69
N ALA A 56 2.81 -2.68 15.65
CA ALA A 56 3.00 -1.26 15.93
C ALA A 56 2.26 -0.36 14.92
N ILE A 57 2.28 -0.75 13.65
CA ILE A 57 1.56 -0.09 12.54
C ILE A 57 0.07 -0.09 12.79
N PHE A 58 -0.48 -1.20 13.27
CA PHE A 58 -1.91 -1.29 13.56
C PHE A 58 -2.32 -0.36 14.68
N GLU A 59 -1.54 -0.31 15.76
CA GLU A 59 -1.79 0.61 16.86
C GLU A 59 -1.67 2.06 16.38
N GLU A 60 -0.65 2.39 15.57
CA GLU A 60 -0.46 3.75 15.06
C GLU A 60 -1.54 4.17 14.04
N ILE A 61 -1.92 3.32 13.09
CA ILE A 61 -2.95 3.65 12.08
C ILE A 61 -4.32 3.80 12.75
N VAL A 62 -4.70 2.87 13.63
CA VAL A 62 -6.00 2.93 14.33
C VAL A 62 -6.07 4.13 15.28
N ILE A 63 -4.96 4.51 15.93
CA ILE A 63 -4.91 5.68 16.81
C ILE A 63 -4.88 6.99 16.02
N SER A 64 -4.17 7.02 14.88
CA SER A 64 -3.90 8.27 14.17
C SER A 64 -4.91 8.63 13.08
N GLU A 65 -5.63 7.64 12.53
CA GLU A 65 -6.63 7.85 11.50
C GLU A 65 -8.05 7.78 12.09
N LYS A 66 -8.91 8.75 11.75
CA LYS A 66 -10.33 8.80 12.17
C LYS A 66 -11.26 7.94 11.31
N SER A 67 -10.68 6.98 10.57
CA SER A 67 -11.34 6.18 9.54
C SER A 67 -11.61 4.76 10.03
N ASP A 68 -12.63 4.09 9.48
CA ASP A 68 -12.88 2.66 9.75
C ASP A 68 -11.86 1.82 8.99
N VAL A 69 -10.89 1.23 9.70
CA VAL A 69 -9.81 0.43 9.10
C VAL A 69 -10.14 -1.06 9.18
N ARG A 70 -10.04 -1.76 8.05
CA ARG A 70 -10.14 -3.22 7.97
C ARG A 70 -8.83 -3.80 7.47
N LEU A 71 -8.41 -4.88 8.10
CA LEU A 71 -7.06 -5.41 7.94
C LEU A 71 -7.11 -6.88 7.56
N ALA A 72 -6.33 -7.25 6.56
CA ALA A 72 -6.15 -8.62 6.10
C ALA A 72 -4.66 -8.99 6.11
N PHE A 73 -4.36 -10.28 6.29
CA PHE A 73 -3.00 -10.80 6.29
C PHE A 73 -2.91 -12.03 5.40
N VAL A 74 -1.89 -12.09 4.54
CA VAL A 74 -1.66 -13.21 3.63
C VAL A 74 -0.23 -13.69 3.83
N GLU A 75 -0.08 -14.93 4.25
CA GLU A 75 1.21 -15.61 4.30
C GLU A 75 1.38 -16.37 2.99
N TYR A 76 2.56 -16.28 2.39
CA TYR A 76 2.93 -17.16 1.28
C TYR A 76 4.27 -17.83 1.53
N ARG A 77 4.43 -19.00 0.91
CA ARG A 77 5.65 -19.79 0.84
C ARG A 77 5.75 -20.39 -0.56
N ASP A 78 6.71 -21.29 -0.74
CA ASP A 78 7.02 -21.92 -2.01
C ASP A 78 6.06 -23.09 -2.36
N HIS A 79 6.15 -23.56 -3.60
CA HIS A 79 5.51 -24.76 -4.10
C HIS A 79 6.31 -26.03 -3.75
N PRO A 80 5.65 -27.20 -3.66
CA PRO A 80 6.36 -28.48 -3.61
C PRO A 80 7.19 -28.69 -4.90
N PRO A 81 8.47 -29.12 -4.81
CA PRO A 81 9.12 -29.74 -3.65
C PRO A 81 9.87 -28.79 -2.71
N GLU A 82 9.98 -27.50 -3.04
CA GLU A 82 10.76 -26.52 -2.27
C GLU A 82 10.14 -26.29 -0.87
N ASP A 83 8.81 -26.20 -0.80
CA ASP A 83 8.06 -26.22 0.45
C ASP A 83 6.84 -27.14 0.32
N THR A 84 6.59 -27.97 1.34
CA THR A 84 5.47 -28.94 1.35
C THR A 84 4.39 -28.60 2.38
N THR A 85 4.53 -27.47 3.07
CA THR A 85 3.65 -27.07 4.18
C THR A 85 2.39 -26.38 3.68
N PHE A 86 2.53 -25.29 2.92
CA PHE A 86 1.44 -24.56 2.25
C PHE A 86 2.03 -23.59 1.23
N VAL A 87 1.25 -23.21 0.20
CA VAL A 87 1.66 -22.17 -0.76
C VAL A 87 1.15 -20.79 -0.33
N THR A 88 -0.12 -20.71 0.07
CA THR A 88 -0.74 -19.46 0.59
C THR A 88 -1.67 -19.77 1.76
N ARG A 89 -1.73 -18.84 2.72
CA ARG A 89 -2.73 -18.79 3.79
C ARG A 89 -3.30 -17.39 3.87
N VAL A 90 -4.62 -17.29 3.74
CA VAL A 90 -5.35 -16.02 3.71
C VAL A 90 -6.11 -15.83 5.02
N HIS A 91 -5.80 -14.75 5.71
CA HIS A 91 -6.55 -14.20 6.82
C HIS A 91 -7.30 -12.98 6.27
N ASN A 92 -8.62 -13.11 6.14
CA ASN A 92 -9.45 -12.13 5.44
C ASN A 92 -9.69 -10.88 6.33
N PHE A 93 -10.44 -9.87 5.89
CA PHE A 93 -10.55 -8.57 6.56
C PHE A 93 -11.28 -8.58 7.92
N THR A 94 -10.70 -7.95 8.96
CA THR A 94 -11.38 -7.65 10.25
C THR A 94 -11.17 -6.21 10.68
N ASN A 95 -12.05 -5.78 11.56
CA ASN A 95 -12.11 -4.48 12.21
C ASN A 95 -11.58 -4.58 13.66
N SER A 96 -11.25 -5.78 14.13
CA SER A 96 -10.83 -6.05 15.52
C SER A 96 -9.31 -6.25 15.63
N VAL A 97 -8.66 -5.31 16.34
CA VAL A 97 -7.22 -5.38 16.66
C VAL A 97 -6.89 -6.65 17.46
N ASP A 98 -7.80 -7.08 18.34
CA ASP A 98 -7.62 -8.27 19.17
C ASP A 98 -7.84 -9.57 18.38
N GLU A 99 -8.79 -9.60 17.43
CA GLU A 99 -8.95 -10.74 16.52
C GLU A 99 -7.74 -10.90 15.61
N MET A 100 -7.16 -9.80 15.12
CA MET A 100 -5.97 -9.86 14.28
C MET A 100 -4.70 -10.24 15.07
N LYS A 101 -4.57 -9.80 16.32
CA LYS A 101 -3.53 -10.32 17.25
C LYS A 101 -3.68 -11.83 17.45
N ASN A 102 -4.92 -12.34 17.39
CA ASN A 102 -5.27 -13.77 17.45
C ASN A 102 -5.23 -14.50 16.10
N TRP A 103 -5.23 -13.83 14.94
CA TRP A 103 -5.09 -14.48 13.63
C TRP A 103 -3.69 -14.96 13.32
N LEU A 104 -2.70 -14.46 14.06
CA LEU A 104 -1.43 -15.16 14.25
C LEU A 104 -1.62 -16.59 14.83
N ASP A 105 -2.85 -16.96 15.26
CA ASP A 105 -3.31 -18.27 15.73
C ASP A 105 -4.75 -18.64 15.23
N VAL A 106 -5.08 -18.38 13.96
CA VAL A 106 -6.19 -19.01 13.16
C VAL A 106 -7.60 -18.34 13.14
N CYS A 107 -8.08 -17.93 11.94
CA CYS A 107 -9.44 -18.11 11.30
C CYS A 107 -9.99 -16.90 10.45
N GLN A 108 -11.04 -17.17 9.64
CA GLN A 108 -11.61 -16.54 8.42
C GLN A 108 -12.44 -15.22 8.55
N ALA A 109 -12.74 -14.56 7.41
CA ALA A 109 -13.50 -13.30 7.35
C ALA A 109 -14.52 -13.13 6.19
N ASP A 110 -15.19 -11.96 6.13
CA ASP A 110 -16.21 -11.54 5.16
C ASP A 110 -16.05 -10.05 4.71
N GLY A 111 -16.52 -9.71 3.51
CA GLY A 111 -16.11 -8.52 2.73
C GLY A 111 -16.98 -7.25 2.81
N GLY A 112 -16.51 -6.16 2.20
CA GLY A 112 -17.30 -4.93 1.97
C GLY A 112 -16.61 -3.95 1.00
N GLY A 113 -17.39 -3.15 0.27
CA GLY A 113 -16.92 -2.22 -0.77
C GLY A 113 -16.93 -0.76 -0.33
N GLY A 114 -16.14 0.08 -1.01
CA GLY A 114 -16.06 1.54 -0.81
C GLY A 114 -14.76 2.06 -0.20
N ALA A 115 -13.80 1.19 0.10
CA ALA A 115 -12.57 1.54 0.81
C ALA A 115 -11.40 1.92 -0.11
N THR A 116 -10.49 2.77 0.37
CA THR A 116 -9.12 2.85 -0.19
C THR A 116 -8.46 1.50 0.05
N ARG A 117 -7.96 0.84 -1.00
CA ARG A 117 -7.38 -0.51 -0.89
C ARG A 117 -5.88 -0.47 -1.11
N ILE A 118 -5.14 -0.88 -0.10
CA ILE A 118 -3.68 -0.91 -0.15
C ILE A 118 -3.23 -2.34 0.14
N CYS A 119 -2.37 -2.87 -0.73
CA CYS A 119 -1.68 -4.13 -0.53
C CYS A 119 -0.20 -3.82 -0.28
N ILE A 120 0.38 -4.43 0.75
CA ILE A 120 1.79 -4.29 1.07
C ILE A 120 2.42 -5.67 0.91
N LEU A 121 3.34 -5.80 -0.05
CA LEU A 121 4.04 -7.05 -0.34
C LEU A 121 5.44 -6.97 0.25
N ILE A 122 5.77 -7.83 1.21
CA ILE A 122 7.13 -7.95 1.75
C ILE A 122 7.77 -9.22 1.19
N SER A 123 8.86 -9.08 0.42
CA SER A 123 9.54 -10.19 -0.26
C SER A 123 11.05 -10.08 -0.16
N ASP A 124 11.73 -11.20 0.10
CA ASP A 124 13.19 -11.35 0.05
C ASP A 124 13.69 -12.14 -1.17
N ALA A 125 12.77 -12.73 -1.94
CA ALA A 125 13.01 -13.47 -3.18
C ALA A 125 12.09 -12.99 -4.33
N PRO A 126 12.47 -13.21 -5.61
CA PRO A 126 11.61 -12.95 -6.76
C PRO A 126 10.51 -14.03 -6.90
N PRO A 127 9.44 -13.77 -7.67
CA PRO A 127 8.53 -14.84 -8.04
C PRO A 127 9.18 -15.82 -9.03
N HIS A 128 8.68 -17.06 -9.04
CA HIS A 128 9.04 -18.03 -10.06
C HIS A 128 8.78 -17.53 -11.48
N GLY A 129 9.62 -17.97 -12.41
CA GLY A 129 9.56 -17.59 -13.81
C GLY A 129 10.17 -16.23 -14.11
N LEU A 130 10.81 -15.53 -13.15
CA LEU A 130 11.52 -14.28 -13.42
C LEU A 130 12.97 -14.51 -13.87
N ASP A 131 13.76 -15.19 -13.05
CA ASP A 131 15.14 -15.57 -13.35
C ASP A 131 15.22 -17.10 -13.45
N ARG A 132 15.81 -17.61 -14.52
CA ARG A 132 15.95 -19.06 -14.75
C ARG A 132 17.10 -19.66 -13.93
N ASN A 133 17.98 -18.83 -13.40
CA ASN A 133 19.15 -19.31 -12.68
C ASN A 133 18.76 -19.75 -11.27
N GLY A 134 18.68 -21.07 -11.06
CA GLY A 134 18.39 -21.65 -9.75
C GLY A 134 16.91 -21.71 -9.38
N ASP A 135 16.00 -21.34 -10.29
CA ASP A 135 14.55 -21.46 -10.12
C ASP A 135 14.08 -22.86 -10.57
N ASN A 136 13.42 -23.60 -9.68
CA ASN A 136 12.87 -24.92 -10.02
C ASN A 136 11.52 -24.82 -10.76
N PHE A 137 10.96 -23.61 -10.89
CA PHE A 137 9.74 -23.33 -11.63
C PHE A 137 9.97 -22.25 -12.72
N PRO A 138 10.89 -22.51 -13.68
CA PRO A 138 11.29 -21.52 -14.68
C PRO A 138 10.17 -21.14 -15.65
N ASP A 139 9.08 -21.90 -15.73
CA ASP A 139 7.91 -21.58 -16.55
C ASP A 139 6.84 -20.76 -15.79
N GLY A 140 7.16 -20.32 -14.56
CA GLY A 140 6.28 -19.54 -13.70
C GLY A 140 5.52 -20.38 -12.67
N CYS A 141 4.58 -19.73 -11.97
CA CYS A 141 3.78 -20.38 -10.92
C CYS A 141 3.05 -21.62 -11.45
N PRO A 142 3.24 -22.82 -10.86
CA PRO A 142 2.54 -24.06 -11.24
C PRO A 142 1.01 -23.96 -11.21
N ALA A 143 0.46 -23.05 -10.41
CA ALA A 143 -0.98 -22.80 -10.33
C ALA A 143 -1.51 -21.85 -11.42
N GLY A 144 -0.64 -21.33 -12.30
CA GLY A 144 -1.00 -20.47 -13.43
C GLY A 144 -1.19 -19.00 -13.08
N TYR A 145 -0.82 -18.58 -11.87
CA TYR A 145 -0.87 -17.19 -11.45
C TYR A 145 0.30 -16.39 -12.05
N ASP A 146 -0.01 -15.28 -12.71
CA ASP A 146 0.98 -14.40 -13.34
C ASP A 146 1.04 -13.06 -12.59
N PRO A 147 2.15 -12.74 -11.90
CA PRO A 147 2.32 -11.50 -11.14
C PRO A 147 2.02 -10.21 -11.92
N LEU A 148 2.32 -10.12 -13.21
CA LEU A 148 2.02 -8.91 -14.00
C LEU A 148 0.54 -8.80 -14.29
N ARG A 149 -0.14 -9.92 -14.54
CA ARG A 149 -1.60 -9.93 -14.69
C ARG A 149 -2.28 -9.60 -13.37
N ILE A 150 -1.78 -10.14 -12.26
CA ILE A 150 -2.28 -9.83 -10.92
C ILE A 150 -2.11 -8.34 -10.61
N ALA A 151 -0.94 -7.75 -10.90
CA ALA A 151 -0.73 -6.32 -10.68
C ALA A 151 -1.72 -5.44 -11.50
N ARG A 152 -2.05 -5.85 -12.73
CA ARG A 152 -3.07 -5.16 -13.53
C ARG A 152 -4.48 -5.35 -12.97
N ASP A 153 -4.83 -6.57 -12.59
CA ASP A 153 -6.12 -6.88 -11.96
C ASP A 153 -6.29 -6.10 -10.65
N MET A 154 -5.24 -6.00 -9.83
CA MET A 154 -5.19 -5.12 -8.66
C MET A 154 -5.45 -3.67 -9.04
N ALA A 155 -4.80 -3.14 -10.07
CA ALA A 155 -4.97 -1.77 -10.53
C ALA A 155 -6.41 -1.48 -11.03
N GLU A 156 -7.03 -2.43 -11.74
CA GLU A 156 -8.44 -2.37 -12.19
C GLU A 156 -9.41 -2.38 -11.00
N HIS A 157 -9.10 -3.16 -9.96
CA HIS A 157 -9.87 -3.21 -8.70
C HIS A 157 -9.53 -2.10 -7.70
N ARG A 158 -8.74 -1.09 -8.13
CA ARG A 158 -8.30 0.06 -7.32
C ARG A 158 -7.51 -0.33 -6.07
N ILE A 159 -6.70 -1.39 -6.18
CA ILE A 159 -5.79 -1.86 -5.15
C ILE A 159 -4.39 -1.33 -5.48
N THR A 160 -3.84 -0.53 -4.57
CA THR A 160 -2.49 0.02 -4.71
C THR A 160 -1.48 -0.89 -4.03
N LEU A 161 -0.43 -1.30 -4.74
CA LEU A 161 0.62 -2.16 -4.23
C LEU A 161 1.86 -1.37 -3.80
N TYR A 162 2.20 -1.45 -2.51
CA TYR A 162 3.50 -1.06 -1.99
C TYR A 162 4.39 -2.30 -1.88
N ALA A 163 5.42 -2.39 -2.70
CA ALA A 163 6.34 -3.52 -2.74
C ALA A 163 7.56 -3.23 -1.86
N VAL A 164 7.66 -3.93 -0.74
CA VAL A 164 8.74 -3.82 0.23
C VAL A 164 9.74 -4.95 -0.02
N GLY A 165 10.93 -4.60 -0.51
CA GLY A 165 11.98 -5.57 -0.81
C GLY A 165 13.00 -5.67 0.32
N VAL A 166 13.31 -6.88 0.80
CA VAL A 166 14.37 -7.09 1.80
C VAL A 166 15.73 -6.98 1.13
N GLU A 167 16.54 -5.99 1.52
CA GLU A 167 17.87 -5.77 0.93
C GLU A 167 18.97 -6.33 1.84
N PRO A 168 20.02 -6.96 1.28
CA PRO A 168 20.41 -6.94 -0.13
C PRO A 168 19.83 -8.06 -1.02
N SER A 169 19.11 -9.04 -0.48
CA SER A 169 18.72 -10.25 -1.23
C SER A 169 17.86 -9.95 -2.47
N ILE A 170 17.01 -8.94 -2.37
CA ILE A 170 16.10 -8.56 -3.45
C ILE A 170 16.72 -7.65 -4.52
N VAL A 171 17.93 -7.09 -4.28
CA VAL A 171 18.56 -6.08 -5.16
C VAL A 171 18.61 -6.54 -6.62
N PRO A 172 19.03 -7.78 -6.95
CA PRO A 172 19.04 -8.26 -8.34
C PRO A 172 17.67 -8.18 -9.04
N TYR A 173 16.60 -8.24 -8.27
CA TYR A 173 15.21 -8.32 -8.74
C TYR A 173 14.42 -7.03 -8.50
N ARG A 174 15.07 -5.96 -8.01
CA ARG A 174 14.42 -4.70 -7.61
C ARG A 174 13.53 -4.12 -8.71
N ASP A 175 13.98 -4.16 -9.97
CA ASP A 175 13.22 -3.64 -11.12
C ASP A 175 11.88 -4.35 -11.31
N PHE A 176 11.77 -5.64 -10.97
CA PHE A 176 10.50 -6.36 -10.99
C PHE A 176 9.52 -5.80 -9.97
N PHE A 177 9.95 -5.64 -8.72
CA PHE A 177 9.11 -5.10 -7.64
C PHE A 177 8.71 -3.64 -7.89
N MET A 178 9.62 -2.83 -8.41
CA MET A 178 9.33 -1.48 -8.89
C MET A 178 8.26 -1.48 -9.98
N THR A 179 8.27 -2.47 -10.87
CA THR A 179 7.30 -2.57 -11.97
C THR A 179 5.89 -2.87 -11.47
N ILE A 180 5.73 -3.89 -10.62
CA ILE A 180 4.39 -4.26 -10.12
C ILE A 180 3.81 -3.15 -9.23
N ALA A 181 4.65 -2.45 -8.45
CA ALA A 181 4.24 -1.27 -7.71
C ALA A 181 3.79 -0.14 -8.66
N TYR A 182 4.58 0.15 -9.69
CA TYR A 182 4.27 1.17 -10.69
C TYR A 182 2.93 0.93 -11.41
N ILE A 183 2.65 -0.32 -11.82
CA ILE A 183 1.40 -0.70 -12.51
C ILE A 183 0.16 -0.31 -11.69
N THR A 184 0.23 -0.48 -10.36
CA THR A 184 -0.88 -0.13 -9.44
C THR A 184 -0.88 1.34 -9.00
N GLY A 185 0.12 2.11 -9.41
CA GLY A 185 0.37 3.47 -8.92
C GLY A 185 0.87 3.53 -7.48
N GLY A 186 1.48 2.46 -6.97
CA GLY A 186 2.14 2.40 -5.67
C GLY A 186 3.64 2.67 -5.76
N GLN A 187 4.40 2.19 -4.77
CA GLN A 187 5.85 2.44 -4.66
C GLN A 187 6.63 1.19 -4.24
N TYR A 188 7.87 1.07 -4.73
CA TYR A 188 8.85 0.16 -4.16
C TYR A 188 9.53 0.80 -2.95
N VAL A 189 9.80 0.01 -1.92
CA VAL A 189 10.44 0.47 -0.70
C VAL A 189 11.53 -0.53 -0.30
N PRO A 190 12.80 -0.12 -0.27
CA PRO A 190 13.84 -0.98 0.25
C PRO A 190 13.75 -1.09 1.78
N MET A 191 13.63 -2.31 2.28
CA MET A 191 13.68 -2.63 3.69
C MET A 191 15.09 -3.05 4.08
N ILE A 192 15.87 -2.07 4.52
CA ILE A 192 17.20 -2.27 5.11
C ILE A 192 17.06 -2.67 6.59
N ASN A 193 16.07 -2.08 7.26
CA ASN A 193 15.74 -2.37 8.65
C ASN A 193 14.22 -2.36 8.83
N ALA A 194 13.72 -3.37 9.53
CA ALA A 194 12.32 -3.54 9.84
C ALA A 194 11.73 -2.38 10.67
N GLN A 195 12.50 -1.64 11.48
CA GLN A 195 11.97 -0.43 12.16
C GLN A 195 11.41 0.64 11.19
N LEU A 196 11.89 0.66 9.95
CA LEU A 196 11.41 1.59 8.93
C LEU A 196 10.10 1.12 8.28
N LEU A 197 9.73 -0.15 8.42
CA LEU A 197 8.49 -0.68 7.88
C LEU A 197 7.28 0.08 8.41
N ALA A 198 7.29 0.46 9.69
CA ALA A 198 6.18 1.20 10.27
C ALA A 198 5.94 2.56 9.61
N GLN A 199 7.02 3.32 9.44
CA GLN A 199 6.99 4.61 8.76
C GLN A 199 6.55 4.46 7.31
N VAL A 200 6.96 3.38 6.64
CA VAL A 200 6.57 3.08 5.26
C VAL A 200 5.08 2.82 5.15
N ILE A 201 4.53 1.96 6.01
CA ILE A 201 3.11 1.63 5.93
C ILE A 201 2.27 2.86 6.27
N VAL A 202 2.58 3.57 7.36
CA VAL A 202 1.83 4.77 7.76
C VAL A 202 1.98 5.90 6.72
N GLY A 203 3.20 6.14 6.24
CA GLY A 203 3.50 7.13 5.22
C GLY A 203 2.80 6.83 3.90
N GLY A 204 2.91 5.58 3.44
CA GLY A 204 2.24 5.10 2.23
C GLY A 204 0.72 5.19 2.30
N VAL A 205 0.12 4.76 3.42
CA VAL A 205 -1.33 4.86 3.66
C VAL A 205 -1.80 6.32 3.63
N ARG A 206 -1.13 7.22 4.34
CA ARG A 206 -1.53 8.64 4.41
C ARG A 206 -1.37 9.37 3.09
N GLU A 207 -0.29 9.09 2.37
CA GLU A 207 -0.10 9.59 1.01
C GLU A 207 -1.22 9.09 0.09
N GLU A 208 -1.55 7.80 0.13
CA GLU A 208 -2.58 7.22 -0.73
C GLU A 208 -3.97 7.77 -0.43
N ILE A 209 -4.37 7.92 0.83
CA ILE A 209 -5.65 8.57 1.21
C ILE A 209 -5.72 10.00 0.65
N THR A 210 -4.62 10.75 0.77
CA THR A 210 -4.57 12.13 0.27
C THR A 210 -4.67 12.16 -1.26
N LEU A 211 -3.96 11.25 -1.94
CA LEU A 211 -3.96 11.14 -3.39
C LEU A 211 -5.34 10.72 -3.94
N GLU A 212 -6.02 9.77 -3.29
CA GLU A 212 -7.38 9.36 -3.65
C GLU A 212 -8.38 10.52 -3.53
N ARG A 213 -8.35 11.27 -2.42
CA ARG A 213 -9.22 12.46 -2.25
C ARG A 213 -8.96 13.49 -3.34
N LEU A 214 -7.70 13.73 -3.70
CA LEU A 214 -7.34 14.63 -4.79
C LEU A 214 -7.87 14.14 -6.13
N MET A 215 -7.71 12.84 -6.42
CA MET A 215 -8.21 12.23 -7.65
C MET A 215 -9.74 12.29 -7.74
N GLN A 216 -10.45 12.05 -6.65
CA GLN A 216 -11.91 12.17 -6.59
C GLN A 216 -12.38 13.62 -6.83
N ASN A 217 -11.72 14.59 -6.19
CA ASN A 217 -12.07 16.01 -6.33
C ASN A 217 -11.76 16.58 -7.72
N ALA A 218 -10.74 16.03 -8.40
CA ALA A 218 -10.29 16.47 -9.73
C ALA A 218 -10.63 15.49 -10.85
N GLU A 219 -11.54 14.54 -10.63
CA GLU A 219 -11.82 13.41 -11.53
C GLU A 219 -12.12 13.87 -12.97
N ALA A 220 -13.01 14.85 -13.12
CA ALA A 220 -13.42 15.35 -14.43
C ALA A 220 -12.27 16.04 -15.19
N ASP A 221 -11.36 16.70 -14.49
CA ASP A 221 -10.21 17.39 -15.10
C ASP A 221 -9.10 16.41 -15.46
N ILE A 222 -8.81 15.44 -14.58
CA ILE A 222 -7.87 14.34 -14.85
C ILE A 222 -8.33 13.53 -16.07
N ALA A 223 -9.61 13.15 -16.11
CA ALA A 223 -10.18 12.39 -17.23
C ALA A 223 -10.05 13.16 -18.55
N ARG A 224 -10.29 14.48 -18.53
CA ARG A 224 -10.14 15.34 -19.72
C ARG A 224 -8.70 15.40 -20.22
N GLU A 225 -7.73 15.55 -19.31
CA GLU A 225 -6.31 15.58 -19.69
C GLU A 225 -5.81 14.24 -20.22
N ILE A 226 -6.28 13.11 -19.65
CA ILE A 226 -5.95 11.78 -20.17
C ILE A 226 -6.55 11.55 -21.55
N GLN A 227 -7.80 11.97 -21.78
CA GLN A 227 -8.41 11.86 -23.10
C GLN A 227 -7.64 12.68 -24.14
N ARG A 228 -7.26 13.93 -23.80
CA ARG A 228 -6.44 14.77 -24.68
C ARG A 228 -5.09 14.13 -24.99
N ALA A 229 -4.45 13.55 -23.98
CA ALA A 229 -3.19 12.85 -24.13
C ALA A 229 -3.30 11.65 -25.08
N GLU A 230 -4.41 10.91 -25.03
CA GLU A 230 -4.71 9.80 -25.95
C GLU A 230 -4.96 10.28 -27.38
N GLU A 231 -5.71 11.36 -27.55
CA GLU A 231 -5.96 11.99 -28.86
C GLU A 231 -4.67 12.53 -29.49
N ASP A 232 -3.79 13.10 -28.68
CA ASP A 232 -2.48 13.61 -29.09
C ASP A 232 -1.43 12.50 -29.30
N GLY A 233 -1.71 11.26 -28.88
CA GLY A 233 -0.76 10.15 -28.92
C GLY A 233 0.46 10.37 -28.00
N THR A 234 0.31 11.11 -26.91
CA THR A 234 1.41 11.37 -25.97
C THR A 234 1.70 10.18 -25.06
N ASP A 235 2.95 10.06 -24.64
CA ASP A 235 3.35 9.06 -23.66
C ASP A 235 2.93 9.42 -22.21
N ASP A 236 3.09 8.46 -21.30
CA ASP A 236 2.72 8.59 -19.88
C ASP A 236 3.49 9.70 -19.18
N ARG A 237 4.74 9.94 -19.57
CA ARG A 237 5.62 10.95 -18.98
C ARG A 237 5.13 12.36 -19.33
N GLU A 238 4.77 12.58 -20.58
CA GLU A 238 4.20 13.84 -21.04
C GLU A 238 2.80 14.06 -20.41
N THR A 239 1.99 13.01 -20.33
CA THR A 239 0.70 13.06 -19.61
C THR A 239 0.90 13.45 -18.14
N ALA A 240 1.89 12.88 -17.45
CA ALA A 240 2.22 13.23 -16.08
C ALA A 240 2.71 14.68 -15.95
N THR A 241 3.42 15.21 -16.95
CA THR A 241 3.84 16.62 -16.98
C THR A 241 2.63 17.55 -17.03
N ARG A 242 1.63 17.22 -17.86
CA ARG A 242 0.38 17.99 -17.97
C ARG A 242 -0.41 17.96 -16.66
N ILE A 243 -0.56 16.78 -16.06
CA ILE A 243 -1.24 16.62 -14.76
C ILE A 243 -0.48 17.37 -13.65
N ASN A 244 0.84 17.25 -13.59
CA ASN A 244 1.63 17.99 -12.62
C ASN A 244 1.42 19.51 -12.78
N HIS A 245 1.49 20.03 -13.99
CA HIS A 245 1.25 21.45 -14.25
C HIS A 245 -0.16 21.89 -13.82
N TYR A 246 -1.17 21.05 -14.05
CA TYR A 246 -2.54 21.29 -13.60
C TYR A 246 -2.64 21.47 -12.08
N PHE A 247 -1.98 20.62 -11.30
CA PHE A 247 -2.02 20.69 -9.83
C PHE A 247 -1.09 21.77 -9.26
N THR A 248 0.11 21.93 -9.82
CA THR A 248 1.09 22.93 -9.39
C THR A 248 0.58 24.36 -9.64
N SER A 249 -0.09 24.61 -10.77
CA SER A 249 -0.72 25.92 -11.05
C SER A 249 -1.82 26.31 -10.05
N ARG A 250 -2.39 25.32 -9.35
CA ARG A 250 -3.40 25.50 -8.30
C ARG A 250 -2.81 25.48 -6.88
N LYS A 251 -1.49 25.34 -6.74
CA LYS A 251 -0.79 25.21 -5.45
C LYS A 251 -1.38 24.08 -4.60
N THR A 252 -1.71 22.96 -5.25
CA THR A 252 -2.24 21.79 -4.56
C THR A 252 -1.14 21.14 -3.72
N ARG A 253 -1.34 21.16 -2.40
CA ARG A 253 -0.47 20.46 -1.45
C ARG A 253 -0.95 19.04 -1.22
N THR A 254 0.00 18.14 -1.05
CA THR A 254 -0.25 16.71 -0.89
C THR A 254 0.75 16.14 0.11
N LYS A 255 0.34 15.10 0.83
CA LYS A 255 1.21 14.34 1.71
C LYS A 255 2.06 13.40 0.86
N GLN A 256 3.37 13.37 1.08
CA GLN A 256 4.32 12.61 0.28
C GLN A 256 5.29 11.87 1.20
N MET A 257 5.41 10.57 1.03
CA MET A 257 6.42 9.80 1.74
C MET A 257 7.78 10.05 1.10
N ARG A 258 8.78 10.44 1.89
CA ARG A 258 10.15 10.53 1.42
C ARG A 258 10.62 9.14 0.98
N ASN A 259 10.92 8.98 -0.29
CA ASN A 259 11.40 7.70 -0.82
C ASN A 259 12.37 7.92 -1.99
N LYS A 260 13.57 8.41 -1.67
CA LYS A 260 14.58 8.76 -2.68
C LYS A 260 15.06 7.55 -3.50
N THR A 261 14.92 6.35 -2.95
CA THR A 261 15.42 5.09 -3.52
C THR A 261 14.33 4.26 -4.21
N GLY A 262 13.06 4.62 -4.02
CA GLY A 262 11.91 3.89 -4.55
C GLY A 262 11.30 4.47 -5.83
N ALA A 263 11.94 5.48 -6.43
CA ALA A 263 11.54 5.97 -7.75
C ALA A 263 11.63 4.83 -8.79
N THR A 264 10.59 4.67 -9.60
CA THR A 264 10.53 3.60 -10.61
C THR A 264 11.72 3.69 -11.54
N SER A 265 12.38 2.56 -11.79
CA SER A 265 13.49 2.51 -12.74
C SER A 265 13.00 2.67 -14.18
N LYS A 266 13.88 3.16 -15.07
CA LYS A 266 13.59 3.26 -16.50
C LYS A 266 13.23 1.90 -17.10
N THR A 267 13.88 0.83 -16.66
CA THR A 267 13.57 -0.54 -17.06
C THR A 267 12.14 -0.91 -16.65
N GLY A 268 11.78 -0.61 -15.40
CA GLY A 268 10.44 -0.84 -14.87
C GLY A 268 9.36 -0.11 -15.69
N GLU A 269 9.54 1.19 -15.89
CA GLU A 269 8.57 2.08 -16.53
C GLU A 269 8.46 1.86 -18.05
N GLU A 270 9.58 1.69 -18.76
CA GLU A 270 9.57 1.69 -20.23
C GLU A 270 9.59 0.30 -20.87
N CYS A 271 9.94 -0.76 -20.12
CA CYS A 271 10.13 -2.11 -20.64
C CYS A 271 9.23 -3.14 -19.94
N TYR A 272 9.39 -3.28 -18.63
CA TYR A 272 8.75 -4.34 -17.84
C TYR A 272 7.25 -4.12 -17.67
N SER A 273 6.81 -2.88 -17.42
CA SER A 273 5.38 -2.51 -17.34
C SER A 273 4.57 -2.85 -18.60
N LYS A 274 5.24 -2.84 -19.76
CA LYS A 274 4.65 -3.12 -21.08
C LYS A 274 4.55 -4.60 -21.42
N CYS A 275 5.18 -5.48 -20.62
CA CYS A 275 5.15 -6.92 -20.86
C CYS A 275 3.78 -7.51 -20.49
N ALA A 276 3.12 -8.23 -21.40
CA ALA A 276 1.77 -8.73 -21.16
C ALA A 276 1.69 -9.84 -20.08
N ALA A 277 2.80 -10.56 -19.88
CA ALA A 277 2.92 -11.70 -18.97
C ALA A 277 4.38 -11.89 -18.51
N MET A 278 4.58 -12.67 -17.44
CA MET A 278 5.90 -13.01 -16.91
C MET A 278 6.79 -13.66 -17.97
N SER A 279 6.25 -14.49 -18.87
CA SER A 279 7.05 -15.14 -19.92
C SER A 279 7.75 -14.14 -20.84
N GLU A 280 7.11 -13.01 -21.13
CA GLU A 280 7.71 -11.94 -21.93
C GLU A 280 8.78 -11.19 -21.12
N MET A 281 8.47 -10.87 -19.85
CA MET A 281 9.42 -10.21 -18.96
C MET A 281 10.67 -11.06 -18.72
N GLN A 282 10.53 -12.36 -18.48
CA GLN A 282 11.63 -13.31 -18.30
C GLN A 282 12.62 -13.22 -19.46
N SER A 283 12.13 -13.10 -20.71
CA SER A 283 13.00 -13.01 -21.89
C SER A 283 13.81 -11.71 -21.97
N LYS A 284 13.38 -10.66 -21.25
CA LYS A 284 14.02 -9.34 -21.19
C LYS A 284 14.75 -9.11 -19.86
N PHE A 285 14.56 -9.99 -18.89
CA PHE A 285 15.04 -9.84 -17.53
C PHE A 285 16.57 -9.84 -17.48
N LYS A 286 17.11 -8.93 -16.68
CA LYS A 286 18.51 -8.87 -16.33
C LYS A 286 18.62 -8.58 -14.84
N ALA A 287 19.29 -9.47 -14.12
CA ALA A 287 19.62 -9.27 -12.71
C ALA A 287 20.49 -8.03 -12.56
N LEU A 288 20.15 -7.15 -11.61
CA LEU A 288 21.00 -6.04 -11.23
C LEU A 288 22.24 -6.56 -10.50
N GLU A 289 23.38 -5.94 -10.76
CA GLU A 289 24.60 -6.24 -10.00
C GLU A 289 24.45 -5.68 -8.58
N VAL A 290 24.81 -6.49 -7.59
CA VAL A 290 24.91 -6.04 -6.20
C VAL A 290 26.21 -5.23 -6.10
N GLU A 291 26.14 -3.95 -6.44
CA GLU A 291 27.21 -3.03 -6.07
C GLU A 291 27.28 -2.97 -4.54
N ASN A 292 28.49 -2.96 -3.96
CA ASN A 292 28.70 -2.60 -2.56
C ASN A 292 28.41 -1.10 -2.40
N GLU A 293 27.18 -0.66 -2.68
CA GLU A 293 26.69 0.60 -2.15
C GLU A 293 26.66 0.40 -0.63
N GLU A 294 27.42 1.21 0.12
CA GLU A 294 27.22 1.33 1.56
C GLU A 294 25.71 1.39 1.82
N LEU A 295 25.21 0.41 2.59
CA LEU A 295 23.82 0.34 3.02
C LEU A 295 23.38 1.77 3.33
N LYS A 296 22.45 2.32 2.54
CA LYS A 296 22.06 3.73 2.62
C LYS A 296 21.53 4.01 4.04
N GLU A 297 22.42 4.42 4.94
CA GLU A 297 22.13 4.74 6.35
C GLU A 297 21.13 5.90 6.48
N ASP A 298 20.86 6.61 5.37
CA ASP A 298 19.94 7.73 5.26
C ASP A 298 18.53 7.34 4.76
N ALA A 299 18.11 6.07 4.83
CA ALA A 299 16.74 5.68 4.50
C ALA A 299 15.75 6.32 5.49
N ASN A 300 15.00 7.32 5.00
CA ASN A 300 14.01 8.07 5.75
C ASN A 300 12.69 8.08 4.97
N TYR A 301 11.61 7.62 5.62
CA TYR A 301 10.25 7.54 5.06
C TYR A 301 9.27 8.50 5.76
N GLU A 302 9.78 9.59 6.33
CA GLU A 302 8.98 10.67 6.87
C GLU A 302 7.99 11.21 5.84
N LEU A 303 6.83 11.60 6.34
CA LEU A 303 5.76 12.15 5.55
C LEU A 303 5.85 13.68 5.58
N ASP A 304 6.06 14.28 4.41
CA ASP A 304 6.02 15.72 4.24
C ASP A 304 4.70 16.16 3.60
N GLU A 305 4.32 17.42 3.81
CA GLU A 305 3.25 18.06 3.05
C GLU A 305 3.87 19.12 2.12
N GLU A 306 3.90 18.83 0.83
CA GLU A 306 4.55 19.68 -0.19
C GLU A 306 3.64 19.85 -1.41
N ASP A 307 4.02 20.76 -2.32
CA ASP A 307 3.36 20.89 -3.62
C ASP A 307 3.50 19.58 -4.40
N MET A 308 2.49 19.24 -5.20
CA MET A 308 2.48 18.00 -5.97
C MET A 308 3.74 17.84 -6.83
N ASN A 309 4.50 16.79 -6.56
CA ASN A 309 5.71 16.47 -7.31
C ASN A 309 5.39 15.65 -8.58
N PHE A 310 6.40 15.46 -9.43
CA PHE A 310 6.25 14.74 -10.69
C PHE A 310 5.93 13.24 -10.50
N GLU A 311 6.47 12.61 -9.45
CA GLU A 311 6.22 11.20 -9.14
C GLU A 311 4.76 10.96 -8.75
N GLN A 312 4.16 11.86 -7.97
CA GLN A 312 2.74 11.79 -7.62
C GLN A 312 1.85 11.97 -8.84
N ALA A 313 2.22 12.88 -9.76
CA ALA A 313 1.50 13.03 -11.02
C ALA A 313 1.57 11.74 -11.87
N LYS A 314 2.73 11.07 -11.94
CA LYS A 314 2.84 9.75 -12.60
C LYS A 314 1.93 8.71 -11.96
N ARG A 315 1.85 8.67 -10.62
CA ARG A 315 0.94 7.76 -9.91
C ARG A 315 -0.53 8.03 -10.26
N ILE A 316 -0.93 9.30 -10.36
CA ILE A 316 -2.28 9.68 -10.79
C ILE A 316 -2.54 9.18 -12.22
N VAL A 317 -1.59 9.33 -13.16
CA VAL A 317 -1.74 8.81 -14.52
C VAL A 317 -1.98 7.31 -14.51
N GLN A 318 -1.15 6.53 -13.81
CA GLN A 318 -1.29 5.07 -13.75
C GLN A 318 -2.66 4.65 -13.19
N LYS A 319 -3.04 5.22 -12.05
CA LYS A 319 -4.33 4.95 -11.40
C LYS A 319 -5.52 5.35 -12.27
N ALA A 320 -5.45 6.49 -12.94
CA ALA A 320 -6.56 6.97 -13.75
C ALA A 320 -6.71 6.18 -15.06
N LYS A 321 -5.61 5.66 -15.63
CA LYS A 321 -5.65 4.75 -16.78
C LYS A 321 -6.25 3.38 -16.43
N SER A 322 -5.94 2.83 -15.25
CA SER A 322 -6.46 1.52 -14.82
C SER A 322 -7.92 1.54 -14.37
N ARG A 323 -8.49 2.73 -14.09
CA ARG A 323 -9.88 2.91 -13.60
C ARG A 323 -10.93 3.07 -14.70
N LYS A 324 -10.52 3.09 -15.98
CA LYS A 324 -11.41 3.20 -17.14
C LYS A 324 -12.17 1.90 -17.38
#